data_AF-A0A090XBV4-F1
#
_entry.id   AF-A0A090XBV4-F1
#
_cell.length_a   1.000
_cell.length_b   1.000
_cell.length_c   1.000
_cell.angle_alpha   90.00
_cell.angle_beta   90.00
_cell.angle_gamma   90.00
#
_symmetry.space_group_name_H-M   'P 1'
#
loop_
_entity.id
_entity.type
_entity.pdbx_description
1 polymer ?
#
loop_
_entity_poly.entity_id
_entity_poly.type
_entity_poly.pdbx_seq_one_letter_code
_entity_poly.pdbx_strand_id
1 'polypeptide(L)' 'MRSSFIFCLLAMFYIASANARFCSDISGAPCRRFCYGFSGYNEDDEFTTKPPGTLCTMPGGRPGECKDGECRKK' A
#
# COMPACT_ATOMS: atom_id res chain seq x y z
N MET A 1 37.12 -15.55 7.09
CA MET A 1 36.49 -14.22 6.94
C MET A 1 35.39 -14.13 5.87
N ARG A 2 35.22 -15.09 4.94
CA ARG A 2 34.09 -15.06 3.99
C ARG A 2 32.72 -15.36 4.64
N SER A 3 32.73 -16.14 5.73
CA SER A 3 31.50 -16.52 6.46
C SER A 3 30.78 -15.29 7.04
N SER A 4 31.49 -14.41 7.76
CA SER A 4 30.90 -13.22 8.38
C SER A 4 30.24 -12.25 7.38
N PHE A 5 30.78 -12.14 6.16
CA PHE A 5 30.20 -11.29 5.11
C PHE A 5 28.84 -11.81 4.62
N ILE A 6 28.71 -13.13 4.47
CA ILE A 6 27.45 -13.77 4.07
C ILE A 6 26.38 -13.59 5.16
N PHE A 7 26.75 -13.76 6.43
CA PHE A 7 25.84 -13.51 7.55
C PHE A 7 25.38 -12.05 7.63
N CYS A 8 26.28 -11.08 7.41
CA CYS A 8 25.90 -9.66 7.37
C CYS A 8 24.95 -9.34 6.20
N LEU A 9 25.17 -9.91 5.01
CA LEU A 9 24.28 -9.73 3.87
C LEU A 9 22.90 -10.35 4.13
N LEU A 10 22.85 -11.54 4.72
CA LEU A 10 21.59 -12.19 5.10
C LEU A 10 20.83 -11.36 6.15
N ALA A 11 21.53 -10.82 7.15
CA ALA A 11 20.93 -9.95 8.16
C ALA A 11 20.35 -8.67 7.54
N MET A 12 21.10 -8.00 6.65
CA MET A 12 20.59 -6.82 5.93
C MET A 12 19.38 -7.15 5.05
N PHE A 13 19.41 -8.29 4.36
CA PHE A 13 18.28 -8.75 3.54
C PHE A 13 17.04 -9.02 4.40
N TYR A 14 17.22 -9.65 5.55
CA TYR A 14 16.15 -9.91 6.50
C TYR A 14 15.54 -8.62 7.04
N ILE A 15 16.37 -7.65 7.44
CA ILE A 15 15.93 -6.33 7.90
C ILE A 15 15.19 -5.58 6.78
N ALA A 16 15.70 -5.58 5.55
CA ALA A 16 15.03 -4.93 4.42
C ALA A 16 13.67 -5.57 4.13
N SER A 17 13.57 -6.91 4.17
CA SER A 17 12.32 -7.64 3.95
C SER A 17 11.26 -7.38 5.03
N ALA A 18 11.69 -7.15 6.28
CA ALA A 18 10.82 -6.80 7.39
C ALA A 18 10.26 -5.37 7.30
N ASN A 19 10.68 -4.55 6.32
CA ASN A 19 10.16 -3.20 6.12
C ASN A 19 9.29 -3.08 4.86
N ALA A 20 8.87 -4.22 4.28
CA ALA A 20 8.01 -4.20 3.10
C ALA A 20 6.58 -3.79 3.49
N ARG A 21 6.11 -2.67 2.90
CA ARG A 21 4.74 -2.20 2.96
C ARG A 21 4.00 -2.63 1.70
N PHE A 22 2.92 -3.40 1.87
CA PHE A 22 2.08 -3.86 0.77
C PHE A 22 0.77 -3.08 0.79
N CYS A 23 0.39 -2.51 -0.35
CA CYS A 23 -0.87 -1.78 -0.50
C CYS A 23 -1.70 -2.44 -1.61
N SER A 24 -2.97 -2.68 -1.32
CA SER A 24 -3.94 -3.24 -2.26
C SER A 24 -5.14 -2.31 -2.40
N ASP A 25 -5.68 -2.21 -3.61
CA ASP A 25 -6.92 -1.50 -3.87
C ASP A 25 -8.12 -2.30 -3.32
N ILE A 26 -9.09 -1.61 -2.73
CA ILE A 26 -10.27 -2.25 -2.13
C ILE A 26 -11.38 -2.40 -3.18
N SER A 27 -11.87 -3.63 -3.37
CA SER A 27 -13.02 -3.89 -4.23
C SER A 27 -14.26 -3.17 -3.70
N GLY A 28 -14.94 -2.41 -4.57
CA GLY A 28 -16.11 -1.61 -4.20
C GLY A 28 -15.80 -0.21 -3.64
N ALA A 29 -14.54 0.09 -3.30
CA ALA A 29 -14.10 1.41 -2.84
C ALA A 29 -12.89 1.89 -3.67
N PRO A 30 -13.10 2.34 -4.92
CA PRO A 30 -12.02 2.61 -5.89
C PRO A 30 -11.04 3.71 -5.47
N CYS A 31 -11.42 4.54 -4.50
CA CYS A 31 -10.63 5.63 -3.94
C CYS A 31 -10.01 5.33 -2.56
N ARG A 32 -10.15 4.08 -2.08
CA ARG A 32 -9.54 3.62 -0.83
C ARG A 32 -8.54 2.50 -1.12
N ARG A 33 -7.53 2.42 -0.26
CA ARG A 33 -6.50 1.39 -0.28
C ARG A 33 -6.37 0.81 1.11
N PHE A 34 -6.09 -0.47 1.14
CA PHE A 34 -5.68 -1.16 2.34
C PHE A 34 -4.17 -1.36 2.25
N CYS A 35 -3.43 -0.81 3.19
CA CYS A 35 -2.00 -0.99 3.30
C CYS A 35 -1.69 -1.75 4.58
N TYR A 36 -0.90 -2.81 4.47
CA TYR A 36 -0.39 -3.55 5.62
C TYR A 36 1.13 -3.63 5.52
N GLY A 37 1.80 -3.42 6.64
CA GLY A 37 3.26 -3.52 6.77
C GLY A 37 3.64 -4.73 7.61
N PHE A 38 4.74 -5.40 7.25
CA PHE A 38 5.36 -6.43 8.09
C PHE A 38 6.46 -5.84 8.99
N SER A 39 6.32 -4.58 9.41
CA SER A 39 7.28 -3.93 10.31
C SER A 39 7.19 -4.57 11.68
N GLY A 40 8.29 -5.19 12.13
CA GLY A 40 8.37 -6.03 13.33
C GLY A 40 8.06 -5.36 14.68
N TYR A 41 7.44 -4.19 14.70
CA TYR A 41 7.02 -3.48 15.92
C TYR A 41 5.65 -2.81 15.85
N ASN A 42 4.98 -2.73 14.69
CA ASN A 42 3.61 -2.21 14.60
C ASN A 42 2.85 -2.93 13.48
N GLU A 43 1.78 -3.64 13.84
CA GLU A 43 0.73 -4.08 12.92
C GLU A 43 -0.13 -2.86 12.57
N ASP A 44 0.39 -1.95 11.75
CA ASP A 44 -0.36 -0.79 11.24
C ASP A 44 -1.09 -1.16 9.94
N ASP A 45 -2.14 -1.97 10.07
CA ASP A 45 -3.17 -2.07 9.04
C ASP A 45 -3.82 -0.69 8.86
N GLU A 46 -3.46 0.02 7.80
CA GLU A 46 -3.93 1.38 7.54
C GLU A 46 -4.89 1.41 6.36
N PHE A 47 -6.12 1.85 6.63
CA PHE A 47 -7.04 2.29 5.58
C PHE A 47 -6.66 3.69 5.14
N THR A 48 -6.12 3.81 3.93
CA THR A 48 -5.70 5.08 3.35
C THR A 48 -6.52 5.45 2.12
N THR A 49 -6.47 6.73 1.73
CA THR A 49 -7.17 7.26 0.56
C THR A 49 -6.22 7.42 -0.62
N LYS A 50 -6.73 7.21 -1.84
CA LYS A 50 -5.95 7.52 -3.05
C LYS A 50 -5.74 9.02 -3.17
N PRO A 51 -4.66 9.46 -3.85
CA PRO A 51 -4.43 10.87 -4.12
C PRO A 51 -5.65 11.53 -4.78
N PRO A 52 -5.98 12.78 -4.42
CA PRO A 52 -7.07 13.50 -5.07
C PRO A 52 -6.81 13.63 -6.57
N GLY A 53 -7.87 13.53 -7.38
CA GLY A 53 -7.77 13.56 -8.85
C GLY A 53 -7.42 12.21 -9.49
N THR A 54 -7.18 11.15 -8.71
CA THR A 54 -6.99 9.80 -9.26
C THR A 54 -8.26 9.36 -9.99
N LEU A 55 -8.13 8.84 -11.21
CA LEU A 55 -9.27 8.33 -11.99
C LEU A 55 -9.93 7.15 -11.27
N CYS A 56 -11.26 7.16 -11.23
CA CYS A 56 -12.07 6.09 -10.68
C CYS A 56 -13.29 5.83 -11.57
N THR A 57 -13.87 4.64 -11.45
CA THR A 57 -15.09 4.25 -12.16
C THR A 57 -16.24 4.19 -11.18
N MET A 58 -17.30 4.96 -11.45
CA MET A 58 -18.54 4.96 -10.68
C MET A 58 -19.42 3.76 -11.03
N PRO A 59 -20.40 3.43 -10.18
CA PRO A 59 -21.49 2.53 -10.55
C PRO A 59 -22.10 2.93 -11.90
N GLY A 60 -22.26 1.96 -12.79
CA GLY A 60 -22.73 2.20 -14.16
C GLY A 60 -21.64 2.65 -15.15
N GLY A 61 -20.36 2.48 -14.81
CA GLY A 61 -19.25 2.64 -15.76
C GLY A 61 -18.85 4.09 -16.07
N ARG A 62 -19.36 5.06 -15.30
CA ARG A 62 -19.08 6.48 -15.55
C ARG A 62 -17.71 6.85 -14.98
N PRO A 63 -16.88 7.61 -15.71
CA PRO A 63 -15.61 8.09 -15.19
C PRO A 63 -15.83 9.13 -14.09
N GLY A 64 -14.97 9.10 -13.08
CA GLY A 64 -14.92 10.05 -11.98
C GLY A 64 -13.49 10.26 -11.49
N GLU A 65 -13.36 11.08 -10.45
CA GLU A 65 -12.10 11.38 -9.79
C GLU A 65 -12.23 11.20 -8.28
N CYS A 66 -11.16 10.73 -7.64
CA CYS A 66 -11.11 10.58 -6.20
C CYS A 66 -11.06 11.94 -5.52
N LYS A 67 -11.97 12.17 -4.57
CA LYS A 67 -11.99 13.34 -3.70
C LYS A 67 -12.48 12.90 -2.32
N ASP A 68 -11.71 13.21 -1.28
CA ASP A 68 -12.03 12.87 0.11
C ASP A 68 -12.29 11.36 0.34
N GLY A 69 -11.60 10.51 -0.41
CA GLY A 69 -11.76 9.04 -0.33
C GLY A 69 -12.98 8.48 -1.06
N GLU A 70 -13.73 9.32 -1.79
CA GLU A 70 -14.88 8.92 -2.60
C GLU A 70 -14.65 9.17 -4.08
N CYS A 71 -15.27 8.35 -4.93
CA CYS A 71 -15.29 8.59 -6.36
C CYS A 71 -16.37 9.64 -6.67
N ARG A 72 -15.96 10.84 -7.08
CA ARG A 72 -16.83 11.97 -7.44
C ARG A 72 -16.82 12.19 -8.94
N LYS A 73 -17.88 12.83 -9.45
CA LYS A 73 -17.99 13.11 -10.88
C LYS A 73 -16.90 14.15 -11.22
N LYS A 74 -16.21 13.92 -12.34
CA LYS A 74 -15.29 14.91 -12.91
C LYS A 74 -16.02 16.20 -13.26
#